data_AF-G1N659-F1
#
_entry.id   AF-G1N659-F1
#
_cell.length_a   1.000
_cell.length_b   1.000
_cell.length_c   1.000
_cell.angle_alpha   90.00
_cell.angle_beta   90.00
_cell.angle_gamma   90.00
#
_symmetry.space_group_name_H-M   'P 1'
#
loop_
_entity.id
_entity.type
_entity.pdbx_description
1 polymer ?
#
loop_
_entity_poly.entity_id
_entity_poly.type
_entity_poly.pdbx_seq_one_letter_code
_entity_poly.pdbx_strand_id
1 'polypeptide(L)'
;LQSQLRIKSCDFENGLCNWAQDTEDDFDWIRIQGPTPTVNTGPLKDHTTGTSLGHYLYMESSEPQEFEDKAVLLSPLFNPTYNRTCIFRFHYHMSGKQVYTLSVFQRTMSNTKGILLWYKYGNQGGRWIRQTLYISSSKPFQPNFYQW
;
A
#
# COMPACT_ATOMS: atom_id res chain seq x y z
N LEU A 1 8.05 -2.57 -28.91
CA LEU A 1 8.98 -3.14 -27.90
C LEU A 1 8.95 -2.25 -26.67
N GLN A 2 7.92 -2.38 -25.82
CA GLN A 2 7.84 -1.60 -24.59
C GLN A 2 8.72 -2.26 -23.53
N SER A 3 9.75 -1.53 -23.11
CA SER A 3 10.63 -1.87 -22.01
C SER A 3 9.81 -2.14 -20.75
N GLN A 4 9.69 -3.41 -20.38
CA GLN A 4 9.04 -3.84 -19.15
C GLN A 4 9.82 -3.26 -17.96
N LEU A 5 9.30 -2.21 -17.33
CA LEU A 5 9.87 -1.68 -16.09
C LEU A 5 9.76 -2.77 -15.01
N ARG A 6 10.87 -3.45 -14.73
CA ARG A 6 11.03 -4.16 -13.46
C ARG A 6 11.02 -3.12 -12.35
N ILE A 7 9.88 -2.94 -11.70
CA ILE A 7 9.81 -2.15 -10.47
C ILE A 7 10.62 -2.91 -9.43
N LYS A 8 11.83 -2.43 -9.18
CA LYS A 8 12.70 -2.98 -8.14
C LYS A 8 12.38 -2.41 -6.76
N SER A 9 11.82 -1.20 -6.69
CA SER A 9 11.47 -0.50 -5.44
C SER A 9 10.62 0.74 -5.75
N CYS A 10 9.82 1.18 -4.79
CA CYS A 10 9.21 2.52 -4.77
C CYS A 10 9.27 3.04 -3.32
N ASP A 11 9.95 4.17 -3.12
CA ASP A 11 10.12 4.83 -1.83
C ASP A 11 9.26 6.10 -1.68
N PHE A 12 8.56 6.48 -2.74
CA PHE A 12 7.72 7.67 -2.85
C PHE A 12 8.47 9.01 -2.80
N GLU A 13 9.79 9.06 -2.92
CA GLU A 13 10.52 10.34 -2.88
C GLU A 13 10.26 11.20 -4.11
N ASN A 14 9.88 10.59 -5.24
CA ASN A 14 9.61 11.28 -6.51
C ASN A 14 8.24 10.86 -7.08
N GLY A 15 7.18 11.03 -6.28
CA GLY A 15 5.80 10.69 -6.67
C GLY A 15 5.43 9.22 -6.42
N LEU A 16 4.44 8.71 -7.15
CA LEU A 16 3.90 7.35 -6.96
C LEU A 16 4.70 6.25 -7.68
N CYS A 17 5.84 6.59 -8.27
CA CYS A 17 6.57 5.72 -9.19
C CYS A 17 5.64 5.28 -10.35
N ASN A 18 5.23 4.01 -10.38
CA ASN A 18 4.27 3.48 -11.35
C ASN A 18 2.96 3.01 -10.67
N TRP A 19 2.79 3.25 -9.36
CA TRP A 19 1.52 2.98 -8.69
C TRP A 19 0.47 3.97 -9.18
N ALA A 20 -0.78 3.52 -9.22
CA ALA A 20 -1.94 4.34 -9.53
C ALA A 20 -2.94 4.29 -8.37
N GLN A 21 -3.70 5.36 -8.17
CA GLN A 21 -4.91 5.29 -7.36
C GLN A 21 -6.00 4.61 -8.19
N ASP A 22 -6.87 3.85 -7.53
CA ASP A 22 -8.13 3.44 -8.16
C ASP A 22 -9.04 4.69 -8.30
N THR A 23 -9.96 4.66 -9.24
CA THR A 23 -10.91 5.78 -9.46
C THR A 23 -12.34 5.37 -9.18
N GLU A 24 -12.54 4.11 -8.78
CA GLU A 24 -13.83 3.50 -8.42
C GLU A 24 -13.91 3.22 -6.90
N ASP A 25 -13.03 3.81 -6.10
CA ASP A 25 -13.05 3.78 -4.64
C ASP A 25 -13.51 5.13 -4.07
N ASP A 26 -13.54 5.24 -2.74
CA ASP A 26 -14.21 6.35 -2.06
C ASP A 26 -13.26 7.55 -1.92
N PHE A 27 -11.94 7.29 -1.80
CA PHE A 27 -10.91 8.33 -1.69
C PHE A 27 -9.49 7.80 -1.97
N ASP A 28 -8.57 8.74 -2.19
CA ASP A 28 -7.18 8.45 -2.57
C ASP A 28 -6.21 8.40 -1.38
N TRP A 29 -5.17 7.58 -1.50
CA TRP A 29 -3.98 7.71 -0.67
C TRP A 29 -3.28 9.05 -0.90
N ILE A 30 -2.88 9.73 0.15
CA ILE A 30 -2.15 11.01 0.05
C ILE A 30 -0.67 10.83 0.35
N ARG A 31 0.16 11.42 -0.50
CA ARG A 31 1.61 11.43 -0.31
C ARG A 31 1.99 12.60 0.60
N ILE A 32 2.49 12.27 1.79
CA ILE A 32 2.86 13.27 2.80
C ILE A 32 4.32 13.10 3.24
N GLN A 33 4.78 14.08 4.00
CA GLN A 33 6.09 14.10 4.67
C GLN A 33 5.88 14.50 6.13
N GLY A 34 6.77 14.06 7.02
CA GLY A 34 6.69 14.37 8.44
C GLY A 34 5.55 13.65 9.18
N PRO A 35 5.09 14.20 10.32
CA PRO A 35 4.01 13.62 11.11
C PRO A 35 2.68 13.55 10.39
N THR A 36 1.87 12.54 10.71
CA THR A 36 0.45 12.49 10.32
C THR A 36 -0.33 13.68 10.93
N PRO A 37 -1.37 14.19 10.25
CA PRO A 37 -2.15 15.33 10.74
C PRO A 37 -2.89 15.06 12.05
N THR A 38 -3.39 13.84 12.25
CA THR A 38 -4.18 13.46 13.43
C THR A 38 -3.28 13.26 14.65
N VAL A 39 -3.61 13.94 15.75
CA VAL A 39 -2.86 13.83 17.01
C VAL A 39 -2.87 12.40 17.57
N ASN A 40 -1.80 12.02 18.27
CA ASN A 40 -1.61 10.68 18.85
C ASN A 40 -1.64 9.53 17.82
N THR A 41 -1.34 9.83 16.56
CA THR A 41 -1.11 8.84 15.50
C THR A 41 0.35 8.91 15.04
N GLY A 42 0.69 8.19 13.98
CA GLY A 42 1.99 8.30 13.36
C GLY A 42 1.95 7.78 11.93
N PRO A 43 3.09 7.77 11.24
CA PRO A 43 4.45 7.97 11.76
C PRO A 43 4.85 9.44 11.94
N LEU A 44 5.99 9.71 12.61
CA LEU A 44 6.61 11.06 12.68
C LEU A 44 7.54 11.37 11.49
N LYS A 45 7.97 10.31 10.79
CA LYS A 45 9.00 10.34 9.75
C LYS A 45 8.87 9.12 8.84
N ASP A 46 9.31 9.26 7.60
CA ASP A 46 9.25 8.17 6.64
C ASP A 46 10.20 7.01 7.02
N HIS A 47 9.96 5.84 6.44
CA HIS A 47 10.77 4.65 6.68
C HIS A 47 12.14 4.70 5.97
N THR A 48 12.17 5.20 4.74
CA THR A 48 13.32 5.12 3.81
C THR A 48 14.46 6.01 4.24
N THR A 49 14.21 7.30 4.47
CA THR A 49 15.22 8.26 4.91
C THR A 49 15.34 8.31 6.42
N GLY A 50 14.28 7.94 7.13
CA GLY A 50 14.22 8.04 8.59
C GLY A 50 14.18 9.49 9.07
N THR A 51 13.71 10.42 8.24
CA THR A 51 13.62 11.85 8.50
C THR A 51 12.21 12.38 8.23
N SER A 52 11.88 13.55 8.75
CA SER A 52 10.59 14.21 8.48
C SER A 52 10.50 14.80 7.06
N LEU A 53 11.57 14.75 6.28
CA LEU A 53 11.62 15.25 4.90
C LEU A 53 11.41 14.15 3.86
N GLY A 54 11.49 12.87 4.25
CA GLY A 54 11.16 11.78 3.35
C GLY A 54 9.64 11.58 3.26
N HIS A 55 9.24 10.82 2.26
CA HIS A 55 7.85 10.70 1.83
C HIS A 55 7.29 9.30 2.06
N TYR A 56 5.99 9.26 2.34
CA TYR A 56 5.24 8.01 2.43
C TYR A 56 3.80 8.24 1.99
N LEU A 57 3.10 7.15 1.71
CA LEU A 57 1.66 7.18 1.48
C LEU A 57 0.90 7.04 2.79
N TYR A 58 -0.08 7.90 2.94
CA TYR A 58 -0.93 8.04 4.11
C TYR A 58 -2.40 8.01 3.69
N MET A 59 -3.24 7.57 4.61
CA MET A 59 -4.67 7.49 4.49
C MET A 59 -5.20 7.96 5.85
N GLU A 60 -6.03 9.00 5.85
CA GLU A 60 -6.69 9.48 7.06
C GLU A 60 -7.81 8.51 7.43
N SER A 61 -7.73 7.94 8.64
CA SER A 61 -8.78 7.03 9.13
C SER A 61 -9.71 7.69 10.14
N SER A 62 -9.45 8.96 10.52
CA SER A 62 -10.37 9.75 11.35
C SER A 62 -11.42 10.48 10.50
N GLU A 63 -12.30 11.26 11.13
CA GLU A 63 -13.21 12.14 10.39
C GLU A 63 -12.44 12.97 9.35
N PRO A 64 -12.96 13.10 8.12
CA PRO A 64 -14.34 12.79 7.70
C PRO A 64 -14.59 11.35 7.22
N GLN A 65 -13.60 10.44 7.26
CA GLN A 65 -13.79 9.06 6.79
C GLN A 65 -14.75 8.28 7.69
N GLU A 66 -15.66 7.53 7.05
CA GLU A 66 -16.66 6.69 7.72
C GLU A 66 -16.35 5.19 7.58
N PHE A 67 -17.12 4.37 8.30
CA PHE A 67 -17.02 2.92 8.22
C PHE A 67 -17.35 2.44 6.80
N GLU A 68 -16.48 1.61 6.23
CA GLU A 68 -16.50 1.07 4.85
C GLU A 68 -15.91 1.95 3.76
N ASP A 69 -15.55 3.22 4.06
CA ASP A 69 -14.78 4.04 3.11
C ASP A 69 -13.47 3.33 2.77
N LYS A 70 -13.19 3.21 1.48
CA LYS A 70 -12.07 2.45 0.95
C LYS A 70 -11.18 3.32 0.09
N ALA A 71 -9.87 3.10 0.25
CA ALA A 71 -8.83 3.61 -0.63
C ALA A 71 -7.97 2.47 -1.19
N VAL A 72 -7.70 2.47 -2.49
CA VAL A 72 -7.03 1.40 -3.21
C VAL A 72 -5.84 1.93 -3.99
N LEU A 73 -4.67 1.39 -3.66
CA LEU A 73 -3.45 1.65 -4.41
C LEU A 73 -3.16 0.47 -5.35
N LEU A 74 -3.23 0.75 -6.64
CA LEU A 74 -3.04 -0.21 -7.72
C LEU A 74 -1.56 -0.32 -8.08
N SER A 75 -1.01 -1.51 -7.95
CA SER A 75 0.32 -1.82 -8.45
C SER A 75 0.32 -1.94 -9.97
N PRO A 76 1.49 -1.87 -10.62
CA PRO A 76 1.61 -2.23 -12.03
C PRO A 76 1.38 -3.70 -12.29
N LEU A 77 1.05 -4.02 -13.54
CA LEU A 77 0.83 -5.40 -13.96
C LEU A 77 2.15 -6.17 -14.01
N PHE A 78 2.24 -7.23 -13.22
CA PHE A 78 3.36 -8.17 -13.22
C PHE A 78 3.07 -9.38 -14.10
N ASN A 79 4.13 -9.93 -14.73
CA ASN A 79 4.05 -11.16 -15.50
C ASN A 79 3.81 -12.37 -14.57
N PRO A 80 3.22 -13.48 -15.09
CA PRO A 80 3.12 -14.73 -14.33
C PRO A 80 4.47 -15.18 -13.77
N THR A 81 4.44 -15.81 -12.59
CA THR A 81 5.66 -16.27 -11.91
C THR A 81 6.14 -17.63 -12.43
N TYR A 82 5.25 -18.46 -12.97
CA TYR A 82 5.53 -19.83 -13.42
C TYR A 82 6.32 -20.63 -12.36
N ASN A 83 7.54 -21.10 -12.67
CA ASN A 83 8.40 -21.86 -11.76
C ASN A 83 9.25 -20.98 -10.81
N ARG A 84 8.96 -19.68 -10.73
CA ARG A 84 9.63 -18.72 -9.85
C ARG A 84 8.65 -18.24 -8.78
N THR A 85 9.19 -17.65 -7.72
CA THR A 85 8.40 -16.96 -6.69
C THR A 85 8.67 -15.46 -6.80
N CYS A 86 7.62 -14.65 -6.81
CA CYS A 86 7.74 -13.20 -6.67
C CYS A 86 7.83 -12.87 -5.18
N ILE A 87 8.85 -12.10 -4.78
CA ILE A 87 8.97 -11.64 -3.39
C ILE A 87 8.51 -10.18 -3.34
N PHE A 88 7.35 -9.95 -2.72
CA PHE A 88 6.76 -8.63 -2.57
C PHE A 88 7.01 -8.12 -1.14
N ARG A 89 7.71 -7.00 -1.01
CA ARG A 89 8.10 -6.41 0.28
C ARG A 89 7.58 -5.00 0.39
N PHE A 90 7.07 -4.66 1.56
CA PHE A 90 6.60 -3.32 1.89
C PHE A 90 6.81 -3.04 3.38
N HIS A 91 6.78 -1.75 3.73
CA HIS A 91 6.75 -1.30 5.11
C HIS A 91 5.41 -0.61 5.35
N TYR A 92 4.79 -0.89 6.50
CA TYR A 92 3.55 -0.25 6.90
C TYR A 92 3.67 0.30 8.32
N HIS A 93 2.87 1.31 8.63
CA HIS A 93 2.71 1.89 9.95
C HIS A 93 1.22 2.06 10.20
N MET A 94 0.73 1.52 11.30
CA MET A 94 -0.68 1.50 11.66
C MET A 94 -0.77 1.88 13.13
N SER A 95 -0.91 3.16 13.43
CA SER A 95 -0.99 3.64 14.81
C SER A 95 -2.06 4.70 14.98
N GLY A 96 -3.03 4.40 15.84
CA GLY A 96 -4.18 5.25 16.08
C GLY A 96 -5.38 4.42 16.49
N LYS A 97 -6.35 5.03 17.19
CA LYS A 97 -7.55 4.33 17.66
C LYS A 97 -8.53 4.00 16.54
N GLN A 98 -8.56 4.82 15.49
CA GLN A 98 -9.48 4.69 14.35
C GLN A 98 -8.87 3.93 13.17
N VAL A 99 -7.61 3.49 13.28
CA VAL A 99 -6.99 2.67 12.23
C VAL A 99 -7.75 1.35 12.12
N TYR A 100 -8.31 1.06 10.96
CA TYR A 100 -9.10 -0.14 10.73
C TYR A 100 -8.27 -1.20 10.00
N THR A 101 -8.44 -1.41 8.69
CA THR A 101 -7.81 -2.56 8.01
C THR A 101 -6.93 -2.14 6.86
N LEU A 102 -5.65 -2.56 6.88
CA LEU A 102 -4.77 -2.54 5.70
C LEU A 102 -4.63 -3.96 5.15
N SER A 103 -4.95 -4.14 3.87
CA SER A 103 -4.93 -5.43 3.18
C SER A 103 -4.16 -5.38 1.87
N VAL A 104 -3.65 -6.54 1.44
CA VAL A 104 -3.09 -6.76 0.10
C VAL A 104 -3.90 -7.84 -0.60
N PHE A 105 -4.43 -7.51 -1.77
CA PHE A 105 -5.13 -8.46 -2.64
C PHE A 105 -4.35 -8.68 -3.94
N GLN A 106 -4.34 -9.92 -4.43
CA GLN A 106 -3.80 -10.25 -5.75
C GLN A 106 -4.93 -10.29 -6.76
N ARG A 107 -4.95 -9.30 -7.64
CA ARG A 107 -5.85 -9.22 -8.79
C ARG A 107 -5.23 -9.91 -10.00
N THR A 108 -5.96 -10.82 -10.64
CA THR A 108 -5.57 -11.47 -11.92
C THR A 108 -6.56 -11.20 -13.06
N MET A 109 -7.71 -10.61 -12.76
CA MET A 109 -8.72 -10.17 -13.71
C MET A 109 -9.06 -8.70 -13.43
N SER A 110 -9.14 -7.89 -14.49
CA SER A 110 -9.54 -6.48 -14.38
C SER A 110 -10.89 -6.34 -13.67
N ASN A 111 -11.06 -5.25 -12.93
CA ASN A 111 -12.29 -4.89 -12.22
C ASN A 111 -12.76 -5.96 -11.20
N THR A 112 -11.82 -6.77 -10.69
CA THR A 112 -12.07 -7.67 -9.56
C THR A 112 -11.17 -7.30 -8.40
N LYS A 113 -11.61 -7.56 -7.16
CA LYS A 113 -10.77 -7.40 -5.97
C LYS A 113 -9.61 -8.42 -5.97
N GLY A 114 -9.87 -9.62 -6.49
CA GLY A 114 -8.92 -10.72 -6.49
C GLY A 114 -8.89 -11.50 -5.17
N ILE A 115 -7.80 -12.20 -4.90
CA ILE A 115 -7.65 -13.04 -3.70
C ILE A 115 -6.91 -12.29 -2.59
N LEU A 116 -7.31 -12.48 -1.33
CA LEU A 116 -6.62 -11.89 -0.18
C LEU A 116 -5.27 -12.59 0.02
N LEU A 117 -4.18 -11.82 0.02
CA LEU A 117 -2.84 -12.33 0.35
C LEU A 117 -2.46 -12.07 1.79
N TRP A 118 -2.86 -10.93 2.33
CA TRP A 118 -2.45 -10.48 3.66
C TRP A 118 -3.35 -9.35 4.16
N TYR A 119 -3.53 -9.26 5.47
CA TYR A 119 -4.12 -8.09 6.11
C TYR A 119 -3.61 -7.88 7.54
N LYS A 120 -3.80 -6.67 8.05
CA LYS A 120 -3.71 -6.30 9.47
C LYS A 120 -4.89 -5.42 9.85
N TYR A 121 -5.31 -5.57 11.10
CA TYR A 121 -6.46 -4.88 11.68
C TYR A 121 -6.03 -4.12 12.93
N GLY A 122 -6.46 -2.87 13.06
CA GLY A 122 -6.28 -2.07 14.26
C GLY A 122 -4.87 -1.52 14.42
N ASN A 123 -4.65 -0.88 15.56
CA ASN A 123 -3.35 -0.38 15.99
C ASN A 123 -2.29 -1.50 16.08
N GLN A 124 -1.19 -1.35 15.32
CA GLN A 124 -0.02 -2.23 15.32
C GLN A 124 1.18 -1.63 16.07
N GLY A 125 1.00 -0.44 16.67
CA GLY A 125 2.03 0.28 17.42
C GLY A 125 2.79 1.32 16.59
N GLY A 126 3.57 2.16 17.28
CA GLY A 126 4.20 3.36 16.71
C GLY A 126 5.45 3.15 15.85
N ARG A 127 5.68 1.94 15.30
CA ARG A 127 6.88 1.63 14.50
C ARG A 127 6.53 1.21 13.08
N TRP A 128 7.42 1.50 12.15
CA TRP A 128 7.39 0.89 10.82
C TRP A 128 7.63 -0.61 10.91
N ILE A 129 6.77 -1.40 10.27
CA ILE A 129 6.86 -2.87 10.25
C ILE A 129 7.07 -3.32 8.81
N ARG A 130 8.12 -4.12 8.59
CA ARG A 130 8.38 -4.75 7.28
C ARG A 130 7.53 -5.99 7.12
N GLN A 131 6.85 -6.11 5.98
CA GLN A 131 6.17 -7.33 5.55
C GLN A 131 6.79 -7.89 4.27
N THR A 132 6.83 -9.23 4.18
CA THR A 132 7.28 -9.98 3.01
C THR A 132 6.21 -11.01 2.62
N LEU A 133 5.72 -10.92 1.39
CA LEU A 133 4.80 -11.88 0.79
C LEU A 133 5.52 -12.65 -0.33
N TYR A 134 5.23 -13.94 -0.42
CA TYR A 134 5.71 -14.82 -1.48
C TYR A 134 4.54 -15.09 -2.41
N ILE A 135 4.56 -14.46 -3.58
CA ILE A 135 3.45 -14.48 -4.53
C ILE A 135 3.76 -15.48 -5.65
N SER A 136 2.76 -16.32 -5.94
CA SER A 136 2.76 -17.23 -7.08
C SER A 136 1.51 -16.98 -7.93
N SER A 137 1.69 -16.89 -9.24
CA SER A 137 0.58 -16.68 -10.18
C SER A 137 0.90 -17.30 -11.54
N SER A 138 -0.07 -18.04 -12.09
CA SER A 138 -0.03 -18.56 -13.47
C SER A 138 -0.53 -17.55 -14.51
N LYS A 139 -1.09 -16.42 -14.06
CA LYS A 139 -1.60 -15.32 -14.91
C LYS A 139 -0.87 -14.01 -14.58
N PRO A 140 -0.90 -13.00 -15.48
CA PRO A 140 -0.53 -11.65 -15.09
C PRO A 140 -1.30 -11.20 -13.85
N PHE A 141 -0.64 -10.47 -12.95
CA PHE A 141 -1.22 -10.16 -11.64
C PHE A 141 -0.80 -8.79 -11.11
N GLN A 142 -1.60 -8.25 -10.18
CA GLN A 142 -1.34 -7.00 -9.46
C GLN A 142 -1.56 -7.22 -7.95
N PRO A 143 -0.54 -7.10 -7.10
CA PRO A 143 -0.72 -6.96 -5.65
C PRO A 143 -1.14 -5.53 -5.29
N ASN A 144 -2.40 -5.33 -4.93
CA ASN A 144 -2.97 -4.01 -4.64
C ASN A 144 -3.20 -3.83 -3.15
N PHE A 145 -2.93 -2.63 -2.63
CA PHE A 145 -3.26 -2.27 -1.27
C PHE A 145 -4.71 -1.79 -1.19
N TYR A 146 -5.42 -2.25 -0.18
CA TYR A 146 -6.75 -1.78 0.18
C TYR A 146 -6.67 -1.31 1.63
N GLN A 147 -7.08 -0.08 1.89
CA GLN A 147 -7.34 0.37 3.24
C GLN A 147 -8.83 0.65 3.40
N TRP A 148 -9.36 0.19 4.53
CA TRP A 148 -10.70 0.39 5.05
C TRP A 148 -10.57 1.05 6.42
#